data_AF-A0A1Y4A1K0-F1
#
_entry.id   AF-A0A1Y4A1K0-F1
#
_cell.length_a   1.000
_cell.length_b   1.000
_cell.length_c   1.000
_cell.angle_alpha   90.00
_cell.angle_beta   90.00
_cell.angle_gamma   90.00
#
_symmetry.space_group_name_H-M   'P 1'
#
loop_
_entity.id
_entity.type
_entity.pdbx_description
1 polymer ?
#
loop_
_entity_poly.entity_id
_entity_poly.type
_entity_poly.pdbx_seq_one_letter_code
_entity_poly.pdbx_strand_id
1 'polypeptide(L)' 'MSAKGDLTTFTDGAKTSSWATEAMEWAVGSKLLSGKGGNVLDPTGTATRAEIATILMRFAENEK' A
#
# COMPACT_ATOMS: atom_id res chain seq x y z
N MET A 1 -15.08 5.24 -7.96
CA MET A 1 -14.60 6.27 -7.01
C MET A 1 -13.32 5.75 -6.42
N SER A 2 -12.17 6.32 -6.75
CA SER A 2 -10.89 5.88 -6.19
C SER A 2 -10.91 6.08 -4.68
N ALA A 3 -10.89 4.98 -3.93
CA ALA A 3 -10.75 5.03 -2.48
C ALA A 3 -9.34 5.53 -2.16
N LYS A 4 -9.26 6.68 -1.49
CA LYS A 4 -8.00 7.25 -1.00
C LYS A 4 -7.78 6.72 0.42
N GLY A 5 -6.75 5.91 0.60
CA GLY A 5 -6.30 5.44 1.91
C GLY A 5 -5.54 6.54 2.65
N ASP A 6 -5.55 6.47 3.97
CA ASP A 6 -4.83 7.40 4.83
C ASP A 6 -3.50 6.77 5.25
N LEU A 7 -2.38 7.34 4.80
CA LEU A 7 -1.05 6.84 5.18
C LEU A 7 -0.67 7.20 6.62
N THR A 8 -1.33 8.19 7.23
CA THR A 8 -1.05 8.60 8.62
C THR A 8 -1.47 7.53 9.64
N THR A 9 -2.30 6.58 9.23
CA THR A 9 -2.63 5.42 10.06
C THR A 9 -1.43 4.53 10.29
N PHE A 10 -0.42 4.55 9.42
CA PHE A 10 0.79 3.74 9.57
C PHE A 10 1.89 4.51 10.29
N THR A 11 2.61 3.81 11.16
CA THR A 11 3.65 4.38 12.02
C THR A 11 4.81 5.02 11.26
N ASP A 12 5.04 4.58 10.03
CA ASP A 12 6.09 5.05 9.13
C ASP A 12 5.53 5.65 7.83
N GLY A 13 4.23 5.99 7.79
CA GLY A 13 3.61 6.59 6.61
C GLY A 13 4.31 7.87 6.15
N ALA A 14 4.86 8.65 7.10
CA ALA A 14 5.65 9.85 6.82
C ALA A 14 6.99 9.59 6.10
N LYS A 15 7.48 8.33 6.05
CA LYS A 15 8.67 7.95 5.27
C LYS A 15 8.36 7.75 3.78
N THR A 16 7.09 7.80 3.40
CA THR A 16 6.67 7.71 2.00
C THR A 16 7.16 8.96 1.26
N SER A 17 7.86 8.78 0.15
CA SER A 17 8.31 9.91 -0.68
C SER A 17 7.10 10.60 -1.31
N SER A 18 7.19 11.92 -1.50
CA SER A 18 6.07 12.73 -2.02
C SER A 18 5.54 12.27 -3.38
N TRP A 19 6.42 11.77 -4.25
CA TRP A 19 6.04 11.22 -5.55
C TRP A 19 5.25 9.90 -5.44
N ALA A 20 5.46 9.14 -4.36
CA ALA A 20 4.83 7.85 -4.11
C ALA A 20 3.54 7.97 -3.29
N THR A 21 3.33 9.11 -2.62
CA THR A 21 2.21 9.33 -1.71
C THR A 21 0.87 9.00 -2.35
N GLU A 22 0.56 9.56 -3.51
CA GLU A 22 -0.73 9.35 -4.17
C GLU A 22 -0.97 7.87 -4.54
N ALA A 23 0.06 7.21 -5.09
CA ALA A 23 -0.02 5.80 -5.46
C ALA A 23 -0.20 4.89 -4.24
N MET A 24 0.50 5.20 -3.14
CA MET A 24 0.40 4.44 -1.88
C MET A 24 -0.95 4.66 -1.20
N GLU A 25 -1.45 5.90 -1.17
CA GLU A 25 -2.79 6.22 -0.67
C GLU A 25 -3.85 5.45 -1.47
N TRP A 26 -3.75 5.43 -2.80
CA TRP A 26 -4.66 4.64 -3.64
C TRP A 26 -4.55 3.13 -3.34
N ALA A 27 -3.34 2.59 -3.23
CA ALA A 27 -3.13 1.17 -2.96
C ALA A 27 -3.72 0.74 -1.60
N VAL A 28 -3.58 1.59 -0.58
CA VAL A 28 -4.17 1.37 0.75
C VAL A 28 -5.70 1.49 0.70
N GLY A 29 -6.22 2.55 0.08
CA GLY A 29 -7.67 2.77 0.00
C GLY A 29 -8.39 1.68 -0.82
N SER A 30 -7.72 1.18 -1.86
CA SER A 30 -8.19 0.06 -2.69
C SER A 30 -7.96 -1.31 -2.05
N LYS A 31 -7.45 -1.36 -0.81
CA LYS A 31 -7.15 -2.59 -0.05
C LYS A 31 -6.16 -3.53 -0.74
N LEU A 32 -5.40 -3.03 -1.72
CA LEU A 32 -4.32 -3.76 -2.37
C LEU A 32 -3.15 -3.93 -1.39
N LEU A 33 -2.87 -2.86 -0.66
CA LEU A 33 -1.83 -2.80 0.36
C LEU A 33 -2.46 -2.59 1.75
N SER A 34 -2.08 -3.40 2.73
CA SER A 34 -2.60 -3.34 4.10
C SER A 34 -1.52 -3.06 5.15
N GLY A 35 -0.28 -2.84 4.71
CA GLY A 35 0.88 -2.81 5.59
C GLY A 35 1.27 -4.18 6.14
N LYS A 36 2.38 -4.18 6.88
CA LYS A 36 2.98 -5.30 7.59
C LYS A 36 2.53 -5.30 9.06
N GLY A 37 2.93 -6.34 9.80
CA GLY A 37 2.69 -6.43 11.24
C GLY A 37 3.19 -5.19 11.99
N GLY A 38 2.48 -4.77 13.03
CA GLY A 38 2.82 -3.56 13.79
C GLY A 38 2.37 -2.25 13.11
N ASN A 39 1.50 -2.31 12.10
CA ASN A 39 0.93 -1.13 11.43
C ASN A 39 2.03 -0.28 10.74
N VAL A 40 2.87 -0.96 9.97
CA VAL A 40 4.05 -0.42 9.27
C VAL A 40 3.87 -0.63 7.76
N LEU A 41 4.09 0.38 6.93
CA LEU A 41 4.09 0.26 5.47
C LEU A 41 5.44 -0.23 4.92
N ASP A 42 6.53 0.20 5.54
CA ASP A 42 7.90 0.01 5.08
C ASP A 42 8.12 0.54 3.64
N PRO A 43 7.83 1.84 3.37
CA PRO A 43 7.81 2.39 2.01
C PRO A 43 9.21 2.48 1.37
N THR A 44 10.26 2.43 2.18
CA THR A 44 11.66 2.40 1.73
C THR A 44 12.27 1.00 1.74
N GLY A 45 11.52 0.00 2.20
CA GLY A 45 11.97 -1.38 2.29
C GLY A 45 11.89 -2.12 0.96
N THR A 46 12.56 -3.26 0.89
CA THR A 46 12.49 -4.14 -0.27
C THR A 46 11.21 -4.97 -0.24
N ALA A 47 10.38 -4.86 -1.27
CA ALA A 47 9.24 -5.73 -1.47
C ALA A 47 9.71 -7.12 -1.92
N THR A 48 9.27 -8.16 -1.21
CA THR A 48 9.51 -9.56 -1.60
C THR A 48 8.62 -9.97 -2.76
N ARG A 49 9.04 -10.98 -3.52
CA ARG A 49 8.25 -11.53 -4.64
C ARG A 49 6.85 -12.00 -4.19
N ALA A 50 6.74 -12.53 -2.97
CA ALA A 50 5.47 -13.00 -2.41
C ALA A 50 4.52 -11.82 -2.09
N GLU A 51 5.05 -10.72 -1.54
CA GLU A 51 4.27 -9.50 -1.29
C GLU A 51 3.78 -8.89 -2.61
N ILE A 52 4.65 -8.79 -3.61
CA ILE A 52 4.27 -8.28 -4.94
C ILE A 52 3.20 -9.18 -5.58
N ALA A 53 3.37 -10.49 -5.56
CA ALA A 53 2.38 -11.42 -6.11
C ALA A 53 1.02 -11.27 -5.42
N THR A 54 1.00 -11.06 -4.10
CA THR A 54 -0.23 -10.84 -3.34
C THR A 54 -0.93 -9.54 -3.74
N ILE A 55 -0.18 -8.46 -3.93
CA ILE A 55 -0.71 -7.17 -4.39
C ILE A 55 -1.32 -7.32 -5.80
N LEU A 56 -0.63 -8.01 -6.71
CA LEU A 56 -1.11 -8.24 -8.07
C LEU A 56 -2.36 -9.12 -8.11
N MET A 57 -2.43 -10.17 -7.27
CA MET A 57 -3.62 -11.02 -7.15
C MET A 57 -4.84 -10.20 -6.69
N ARG A 58 -4.68 -9.39 -5.64
CA ARG A 58 -5.76 -8.51 -5.14
C ARG A 58 -6.20 -7.49 -6.20
N PHE A 59 -5.25 -6.97 -6.98
CA PHE A 59 -5.55 -6.06 -8.07
C PHE A 59 -6.41 -6.72 -9.14
N ALA A 60 -6.02 -7.92 -9.60
CA ALA A 60 -6.78 -8.69 -10.57
C ALA A 60 -8.18 -9.10 -10.05
N GLU A 61 -8.34 -9.32 -8.75
CA GLU A 61 -9.62 -9.65 -8.13
C GLU A 61 -10.55 -8.43 -7.98
N ASN A 62 -9.98 -7.24 -7.70
CA ASN A 62 -10.73 -6.00 -7.52
C ASN A 62 -11.19 -5.35 -8.83
N GLU A 63 -10.60 -5.72 -9.97
CA GLU A 63 -10.95 -5.23 -11.32
C GLU A 63 -12.13 -5.99 -11.99
N LYS A 64 -12.97 -6.68 -11.21
CA LYS A 64 -14.23 -7.29 -11.68
C LYS A 64 -15.40 -6.31 -11.60
#